data_AF-W1P402-F1
#
_entry.id   AF-W1P402-F1
#
_cell.length_a   1.000
_cell.length_b   1.000
_cell.length_c   1.000
_cell.angle_alpha   90.00
_cell.angle_beta   90.00
_cell.angle_gamma   90.00
#
_symmetry.space_group_name_H-M   'P 1'
#
loop_
_entity.id
_entity.type
_entity.pdbx_description
1 polymer ?
#
loop_
_entity_poly.entity_id
_entity_poly.type
_entity_poly.pdbx_seq_one_letter_code
_entity_poly.pdbx_strand_id
1 'polypeptide(L)'
;MQMQLKDLCLNCVNEAEIQEKRVNSAKHKLSQLLESCKTAADSSVETLVKIGKLKERLRELEDGLDLAEAKKANRNSQCESITESISAAKARNEELKNIIQNQRAKKDEYATIISRVLLASETLEEMNDQNISYRKGQEGAVQWYNRFLGFRIEAGHGIKFIFNKVDPRNPEKEFSFTVRHWQDKYYLQDCDPNLEGTDDLLRELNQTNCLFKFVRVMREKFRMAALLGNSDIHESTPRLEQSSVSISFFHGRSKDDSVQQLEGPEQPSKRFLDTTPKRVPRSHGSHLVSPSPEPESAYVKEAALRASNRTLST
;
A
#
# COMPACT_ATOMS: atom_id res chain seq x y z
N MET A 1 -13.60 -161.14 5.70
CA MET A 1 -12.81 -160.16 4.92
C MET A 1 -13.62 -159.35 3.90
N GLN A 2 -14.59 -159.92 3.16
CA GLN A 2 -15.38 -159.15 2.15
C GLN A 2 -16.34 -158.08 2.72
N MET A 3 -16.79 -158.21 3.98
CA MET A 3 -17.74 -157.29 4.60
C MET A 3 -17.07 -155.98 5.08
N GLN A 4 -15.81 -156.06 5.52
CA GLN A 4 -15.02 -154.90 5.96
C GLN A 4 -14.58 -153.97 4.81
N LEU A 5 -14.42 -154.52 3.60
CA LEU A 5 -14.03 -153.76 2.42
C LEU A 5 -15.19 -152.91 1.86
N LYS A 6 -16.44 -153.42 1.94
CA LYS A 6 -17.64 -152.68 1.52
C LYS A 6 -17.97 -151.54 2.48
N ASP A 7 -17.85 -151.75 3.79
CA ASP A 7 -18.02 -150.69 4.80
C ASP A 7 -16.96 -149.58 4.64
N LEU A 8 -15.71 -149.95 4.37
CA LEU A 8 -14.65 -148.98 4.10
C LEU A 8 -14.92 -148.16 2.83
N CYS A 9 -15.42 -148.79 1.77
CA CYS A 9 -15.76 -148.12 0.51
C CYS A 9 -16.94 -147.16 0.68
N LEU A 10 -17.99 -147.56 1.42
CA LEU A 10 -19.15 -146.72 1.70
C LEU A 10 -18.79 -145.51 2.59
N ASN A 11 -17.91 -145.72 3.59
CA ASN A 11 -17.38 -144.64 4.41
C ASN A 11 -16.53 -143.65 3.61
N CYS A 12 -15.69 -144.12 2.69
CA CYS A 12 -14.92 -143.26 1.79
C CYS A 12 -15.82 -142.41 0.88
N VAL A 13 -16.92 -142.98 0.35
CA VAL A 13 -17.87 -142.26 -0.50
C VAL A 13 -18.64 -141.21 0.32
N ASN A 14 -19.11 -141.55 1.52
CA ASN A 14 -19.78 -140.61 2.41
C ASN A 14 -18.85 -139.48 2.87
N GLU A 15 -17.59 -139.79 3.21
CA GLU A 15 -16.58 -138.78 3.54
C GLU A 15 -16.33 -137.88 2.33
N ALA A 16 -16.20 -138.42 1.11
CA ALA A 16 -16.05 -137.63 -0.11
C ALA A 16 -17.24 -136.67 -0.34
N GLU A 17 -18.47 -137.11 -0.10
CA GLU A 17 -19.67 -136.28 -0.24
C GLU A 17 -19.75 -135.18 0.84
N ILE A 18 -19.33 -135.48 2.07
CA ILE A 18 -19.20 -134.50 3.16
C ILE A 18 -18.12 -133.45 2.83
N GLN A 19 -16.97 -133.90 2.31
CA GLN A 19 -15.90 -133.01 1.87
C GLN A 19 -16.35 -132.15 0.68
N GLU A 20 -17.10 -132.70 -0.27
CA GLU A 20 -17.67 -131.95 -1.39
C GLU A 20 -18.67 -130.88 -0.93
N LYS A 21 -19.60 -131.21 -0.01
CA LYS A 21 -20.52 -130.24 0.60
C LYS A 21 -19.76 -129.15 1.36
N ARG A 22 -18.69 -129.49 2.08
CA ARG A 22 -17.82 -128.53 2.77
C ARG A 22 -17.10 -127.61 1.80
N VAL A 23 -16.53 -128.15 0.72
CA VAL A 23 -15.86 -127.39 -0.34
C VAL A 23 -16.86 -126.44 -1.03
N ASN A 24 -18.06 -126.92 -1.36
CA ASN A 24 -19.11 -126.09 -1.98
C ASN A 24 -19.60 -124.97 -1.04
N SER A 25 -19.76 -125.24 0.25
CA SER A 25 -20.08 -124.22 1.26
C SER A 25 -18.96 -123.19 1.41
N ALA A 26 -17.70 -123.64 1.46
CA ALA A 26 -16.53 -122.76 1.53
C ALA A 26 -16.40 -121.88 0.28
N LYS A 27 -16.61 -122.45 -0.91
CA LYS A 27 -16.66 -121.72 -2.18
C LYS A 27 -17.73 -120.64 -2.16
N HIS A 28 -18.95 -120.96 -1.73
CA HIS A 28 -20.04 -119.98 -1.64
C HIS A 28 -19.71 -118.84 -0.66
N LYS A 29 -19.14 -119.16 0.51
CA LYS A 29 -18.70 -118.13 1.48
C LYS A 29 -17.60 -117.25 0.90
N LEU A 30 -16.64 -117.83 0.19
CA LEU A 30 -15.54 -117.10 -0.44
C LEU A 30 -16.07 -116.18 -1.56
N SER A 31 -16.98 -116.67 -2.41
CA SER A 31 -17.66 -115.84 -3.42
C SER A 31 -18.44 -114.68 -2.78
N GLN A 32 -19.15 -114.92 -1.68
CA GLN A 32 -19.90 -113.88 -0.97
C GLN A 32 -18.97 -112.83 -0.34
N LEU A 33 -17.86 -113.25 0.27
CA LEU A 33 -16.84 -112.34 0.81
C LEU A 33 -16.16 -111.54 -0.30
N LEU A 34 -15.86 -112.17 -1.45
CA LEU A 34 -15.28 -111.48 -2.60
C LEU A 34 -16.22 -110.39 -3.12
N GLU A 35 -17.51 -110.69 -3.25
CA GLU A 35 -18.48 -109.71 -3.75
C GLU A 35 -18.74 -108.58 -2.75
N SER A 36 -18.76 -108.90 -1.45
CA SER A 36 -18.80 -107.88 -0.39
C SER A 36 -17.54 -107.02 -0.39
N CYS A 37 -16.36 -107.60 -0.60
CA CYS A 37 -15.09 -106.86 -0.65
C CYS A 37 -15.02 -105.97 -1.88
N LYS A 38 -15.57 -106.44 -3.02
CA LYS A 38 -15.65 -105.69 -4.26
C LYS A 38 -16.59 -104.49 -4.14
N THR A 39 -17.79 -104.67 -3.61
CA THR A 39 -18.73 -103.56 -3.34
C THR A 39 -18.16 -102.55 -2.34
N ALA A 40 -17.44 -103.01 -1.31
CA ALA A 40 -16.71 -102.13 -0.40
C ALA A 40 -15.61 -101.35 -1.12
N ALA A 41 -14.81 -101.99 -1.99
CA ALA A 41 -13.79 -101.33 -2.79
C ALA A 41 -14.38 -100.29 -3.75
N ASP A 42 -15.46 -100.62 -4.45
CA ASP A 42 -16.17 -99.70 -5.35
C ASP A 42 -16.70 -98.48 -4.59
N SER A 43 -17.29 -98.68 -3.40
CA SER A 43 -17.73 -97.57 -2.54
C SER A 43 -16.55 -96.72 -2.06
N SER A 44 -15.40 -97.32 -1.75
CA SER A 44 -14.19 -96.60 -1.36
C SER A 44 -13.67 -95.75 -2.53
N VAL A 45 -13.66 -96.28 -3.76
CA VAL A 45 -13.27 -95.52 -4.96
C VAL A 45 -14.22 -94.33 -5.16
N GLU A 46 -15.53 -94.52 -4.99
CA GLU A 46 -16.51 -93.44 -5.11
C GLU A 46 -16.27 -92.33 -4.06
N THR A 47 -15.94 -92.70 -2.82
CA THR A 47 -15.59 -91.71 -1.77
C THR A 47 -14.31 -90.94 -2.09
N LEU A 48 -13.27 -91.59 -2.62
CA LEU A 48 -12.03 -90.93 -3.03
C LEU A 48 -12.27 -89.91 -4.15
N VAL A 49 -13.14 -90.22 -5.11
CA VAL A 49 -13.54 -89.27 -6.16
C VAL A 49 -14.27 -88.06 -5.55
N LYS A 50 -15.18 -88.28 -4.59
CA LYS A 50 -15.87 -87.18 -3.88
C LYS A 50 -14.87 -86.30 -3.10
N ILE A 51 -13.90 -86.91 -2.42
CA ILE A 51 -12.82 -86.19 -1.72
C ILE A 51 -12.00 -85.34 -2.69
N GLY A 52 -11.65 -85.88 -3.86
CA GLY A 52 -10.96 -85.13 -4.91
C GLY A 52 -11.73 -83.89 -5.35
N LYS A 53 -13.04 -84.03 -5.61
CA LYS A 53 -13.92 -82.90 -5.97
C LYS A 53 -14.02 -81.85 -4.86
N LEU A 54 -14.09 -82.27 -3.61
CA LEU A 54 -14.13 -81.35 -2.46
C LEU A 54 -12.80 -80.61 -2.28
N LYS A 55 -11.66 -81.27 -2.50
CA LYS A 55 -10.34 -80.64 -2.46
C LYS A 55 -10.18 -79.57 -3.55
N GLU A 56 -10.70 -79.83 -4.75
CA GLU A 56 -10.64 -78.84 -5.83
C GLU A 56 -11.48 -77.60 -5.49
N ARG A 57 -12.71 -77.81 -5.00
CA ARG A 57 -13.55 -76.69 -4.52
C ARG A 57 -12.93 -75.92 -3.37
N LEU A 58 -12.21 -76.59 -2.46
CA LEU A 58 -11.49 -75.92 -1.38
C LEU A 58 -10.43 -74.98 -1.97
N ARG A 59 -9.64 -75.45 -2.94
CA ARG A 59 -8.60 -74.66 -3.60
C ARG A 59 -9.19 -73.46 -4.36
N GLU A 60 -10.27 -73.65 -5.11
CA GLU A 60 -10.97 -72.56 -5.81
C GLU A 60 -11.49 -71.49 -4.83
N LEU A 61 -11.99 -71.91 -3.67
CA LEU A 61 -12.45 -70.98 -2.62
C LEU A 61 -11.30 -70.24 -1.94
N GLU A 62 -10.17 -70.92 -1.69
CA GLU A 62 -8.95 -70.32 -1.15
C GLU A 62 -8.39 -69.26 -2.11
N ASP A 63 -8.22 -69.59 -3.39
CA ASP A 63 -7.77 -68.64 -4.42
C ASP A 63 -8.73 -67.44 -4.56
N GLY A 64 -10.04 -67.72 -4.45
CA GLY A 64 -11.08 -66.69 -4.45
C GLY A 64 -11.02 -65.75 -3.25
N LEU A 65 -10.69 -66.29 -2.06
CA LEU A 65 -10.49 -65.51 -0.84
C LEU A 65 -9.26 -64.60 -0.98
N ASP A 66 -8.12 -65.14 -1.43
CA ASP A 66 -6.89 -64.38 -1.63
C ASP A 66 -7.09 -63.22 -2.62
N LEU A 67 -7.79 -63.48 -3.74
CA LEU A 67 -8.12 -62.44 -4.71
C LEU A 67 -9.06 -61.36 -4.13
N ALA A 68 -10.03 -61.76 -3.30
CA ALA A 68 -10.94 -60.84 -2.64
C ALA A 68 -10.20 -59.97 -1.60
N GLU A 69 -9.28 -60.55 -0.85
CA GLU A 69 -8.43 -59.86 0.12
C GLU A 69 -7.51 -58.85 -0.57
N ALA A 70 -6.86 -59.22 -1.68
CA ALA A 70 -6.03 -58.30 -2.46
C ALA A 70 -6.84 -57.11 -3.01
N LYS A 71 -8.05 -57.37 -3.54
CA LYS A 71 -8.95 -56.29 -4.00
C LYS A 71 -9.41 -55.38 -2.87
N LYS A 72 -9.67 -55.93 -1.68
CA LYS A 72 -10.04 -55.16 -0.49
C LYS A 72 -8.88 -54.28 -0.03
N ALA A 73 -7.66 -54.82 0.03
CA ALA A 73 -6.46 -54.06 0.40
C ALA A 73 -6.23 -52.86 -0.54
N ASN A 74 -6.34 -53.07 -1.85
CA ASN A 74 -6.19 -51.99 -2.84
C ASN A 74 -7.27 -50.91 -2.71
N ARG A 75 -8.53 -51.29 -2.46
CA ARG A 75 -9.61 -50.31 -2.22
C ARG A 75 -9.38 -49.54 -0.93
N ASN A 76 -8.91 -50.20 0.12
CA ASN A 76 -8.60 -49.54 1.39
C ASN A 76 -7.48 -48.51 1.22
N SER A 77 -6.38 -48.86 0.54
CA SER A 77 -5.30 -47.89 0.27
C SER A 77 -5.77 -46.72 -0.59
N GLN A 78 -6.68 -46.95 -1.54
CA GLN A 78 -7.28 -45.87 -2.32
C GLN A 78 -8.16 -44.96 -1.46
N CYS A 79 -8.97 -45.52 -0.56
CA CYS A 79 -9.77 -44.76 0.40
C CYS A 79 -8.91 -43.91 1.34
N GLU A 80 -7.79 -44.46 1.83
CA GLU A 80 -6.83 -43.74 2.67
C GLU A 80 -6.24 -42.54 1.92
N SER A 81 -5.74 -42.76 0.70
CA SER A 81 -5.18 -41.69 -0.14
C SER A 81 -6.20 -40.58 -0.45
N ILE A 82 -7.46 -40.93 -0.74
CA ILE A 82 -8.52 -39.95 -0.97
C ILE A 82 -8.81 -39.15 0.32
N THR A 83 -8.84 -39.83 1.47
CA THR A 83 -9.11 -39.20 2.76
C THR A 83 -8.02 -38.19 3.14
N GLU A 84 -6.75 -38.54 2.89
CA GLU A 84 -5.62 -37.62 3.06
C GLU A 84 -5.73 -36.40 2.14
N SER A 85 -6.07 -36.63 0.86
CA SER A 85 -6.26 -35.54 -0.12
C SER A 85 -7.40 -34.59 0.27
N ILE A 86 -8.54 -35.13 0.73
CA ILE A 86 -9.67 -34.33 1.24
C ILE A 86 -9.24 -33.52 2.46
N SER A 87 -8.51 -34.13 3.38
CA SER A 87 -8.02 -33.46 4.59
C SER A 87 -7.06 -32.32 4.24
N ALA A 88 -6.15 -32.55 3.30
CA ALA A 88 -5.23 -31.52 2.79
C ALA A 88 -5.98 -30.38 2.07
N ALA A 89 -6.98 -30.69 1.26
CA ALA A 89 -7.82 -29.69 0.59
C ALA A 89 -8.61 -28.85 1.59
N LYS A 90 -9.14 -29.47 2.66
CA LYS A 90 -9.84 -28.78 3.73
C LYS A 90 -8.92 -27.81 4.48
N ALA A 91 -7.69 -28.23 4.79
CA ALA A 91 -6.71 -27.36 5.44
C ALA A 91 -6.38 -26.13 4.58
N ARG A 92 -6.16 -26.31 3.27
CA ARG A 92 -5.91 -25.20 2.34
C ARG A 92 -7.11 -24.25 2.22
N ASN A 93 -8.33 -24.76 2.22
CA ASN A 93 -9.53 -23.91 2.17
C ASN A 93 -9.66 -23.02 3.41
N GLU A 94 -9.36 -23.53 4.60
CA GLU A 94 -9.36 -22.70 5.82
C GLU A 94 -8.24 -21.66 5.81
N GLU A 95 -7.06 -22.01 5.31
CA GLU A 95 -5.97 -21.04 5.13
C GLU A 95 -6.36 -19.90 4.17
N LEU A 96 -6.90 -20.24 3.00
CA LEU A 96 -7.38 -19.24 2.02
C LEU A 96 -8.47 -18.35 2.59
N LYS A 97 -9.41 -18.94 3.36
CA LYS A 97 -10.47 -18.18 4.03
C LYS A 97 -9.90 -17.17 5.02
N ASN A 98 -8.90 -17.55 5.82
CA ASN A 98 -8.21 -16.65 6.74
C ASN A 98 -7.48 -15.52 5.98
N ILE A 99 -6.81 -15.84 4.87
CA ILE A 99 -6.14 -14.84 4.02
C ILE A 99 -7.16 -13.83 3.48
N ILE A 100 -8.30 -14.30 2.97
CA ILE A 100 -9.36 -13.43 2.43
C ILE A 100 -9.93 -12.53 3.54
N GLN A 101 -10.18 -13.06 4.73
CA GLN A 101 -10.67 -12.28 5.86
C GLN A 101 -9.68 -11.18 6.26
N ASN A 102 -8.39 -11.52 6.36
CA ASN A 102 -7.34 -10.54 6.65
C ASN A 102 -7.23 -9.45 5.57
N GLN A 103 -7.31 -9.83 4.29
CA GLN A 103 -7.30 -8.86 3.19
C GLN A 103 -8.52 -7.92 3.23
N ARG A 104 -9.71 -8.44 3.57
CA ARG A 104 -10.90 -7.61 3.75
C ARG A 104 -10.73 -6.62 4.90
N ALA A 105 -10.25 -7.07 6.06
CA ALA A 105 -9.98 -6.20 7.20
C ALA A 105 -9.00 -5.06 6.84
N LYS A 106 -7.88 -5.39 6.18
CA LYS A 106 -6.91 -4.38 5.70
C LYS A 106 -7.52 -3.38 4.72
N LYS A 107 -8.36 -3.86 3.79
CA LYS A 107 -9.04 -2.99 2.83
C LYS A 107 -9.96 -2.00 3.56
N ASP A 108 -10.68 -2.45 4.59
CA ASP A 108 -11.58 -1.61 5.37
C ASP A 108 -10.82 -0.59 6.24
N GLU A 109 -9.66 -0.98 6.79
CA GLU A 109 -8.72 -0.06 7.46
C GLU A 109 -8.22 1.04 6.50
N TYR A 110 -7.76 0.66 5.30
CA TYR A 110 -7.33 1.64 4.30
C TYR A 110 -8.45 2.56 3.85
N ALA A 111 -9.67 2.03 3.65
CA ALA A 111 -10.83 2.85 3.33
C ALA A 111 -11.09 3.89 4.42
N THR A 112 -11.00 3.50 5.70
CA THR A 112 -11.16 4.41 6.85
C THR A 112 -10.08 5.49 6.87
N ILE A 113 -8.82 5.12 6.62
CA ILE A 113 -7.70 6.07 6.56
C ILE A 113 -7.90 7.07 5.41
N ILE A 114 -8.26 6.58 4.22
CA ILE A 114 -8.50 7.42 3.04
C ILE A 114 -9.64 8.41 3.32
N SER A 115 -10.77 7.94 3.87
CA SER A 115 -11.88 8.82 4.24
C SER A 115 -11.46 9.91 5.22
N ARG A 116 -10.64 9.58 6.23
CA ARG A 116 -10.13 10.57 7.20
C ARG A 116 -9.22 11.60 6.53
N VAL A 117 -8.33 11.17 5.64
CA VAL A 117 -7.41 12.08 4.93
C VAL A 117 -8.19 13.00 3.98
N LEU A 118 -9.18 12.48 3.27
CA LEU A 118 -10.01 13.29 2.39
C LEU A 118 -10.78 14.38 3.16
N LEU A 119 -11.40 14.01 4.29
CA LEU A 119 -12.09 14.99 5.14
C LEU A 119 -11.12 16.05 5.68
N ALA A 120 -9.94 15.66 6.16
CA ALA A 120 -8.94 16.61 6.63
C ALA A 120 -8.47 17.56 5.50
N SER A 121 -8.31 17.03 4.28
CA SER A 121 -7.94 17.83 3.11
C SER A 121 -9.00 18.86 2.76
N GLU A 122 -10.27 18.45 2.73
CA GLU A 122 -11.41 19.34 2.45
C GLU A 122 -11.50 20.47 3.47
N THR A 123 -11.40 20.14 4.77
CA THR A 123 -11.38 21.18 5.82
C THR A 123 -10.21 22.15 5.69
N LEU A 124 -9.03 21.67 5.27
CA LEU A 124 -7.86 22.52 5.08
C LEU A 124 -8.03 23.45 3.87
N GLU A 125 -8.64 22.96 2.79
CA GLU A 125 -8.96 23.74 1.60
C GLU A 125 -9.95 24.87 1.93
N GLU A 126 -11.02 24.56 2.67
CA GLU A 126 -11.97 25.57 3.15
C GLU A 126 -11.31 26.64 4.03
N MET A 127 -10.45 26.24 4.97
CA MET A 127 -9.70 27.18 5.80
C MET A 127 -8.73 28.05 4.98
N ASN A 128 -8.11 27.46 3.95
CA ASN A 128 -7.22 28.19 3.05
C ASN A 128 -8.00 29.22 2.22
N ASP A 129 -9.17 28.86 1.70
CA ASP A 129 -10.02 29.79 0.94
C ASP A 129 -10.54 30.94 1.82
N GLN A 130 -10.89 30.66 3.07
CA GLN A 130 -11.22 31.68 4.07
C GLN A 130 -10.01 32.59 4.34
N ASN A 131 -8.80 32.03 4.44
CA ASN A 131 -7.58 32.82 4.65
C ASN A 131 -7.28 33.71 3.44
N ILE A 132 -7.40 33.18 2.21
CA ILE A 132 -7.20 33.92 0.97
C ILE A 132 -8.19 35.07 0.86
N SER A 133 -9.48 34.82 1.11
CA SER A 133 -10.51 35.87 1.07
C SER A 133 -10.28 36.94 2.13
N TYR A 134 -9.91 36.55 3.36
CA TYR A 134 -9.54 37.47 4.42
C TYR A 134 -8.34 38.34 4.03
N ARG A 135 -7.26 37.75 3.52
CA ARG A 135 -6.07 38.48 3.06
C ARG A 135 -6.39 39.45 1.94
N LYS A 136 -7.16 39.03 0.93
CA LYS A 136 -7.61 39.91 -0.16
C LYS A 136 -8.36 41.13 0.38
N GLY A 137 -9.20 40.96 1.40
CA GLY A 137 -9.87 42.06 2.09
C GLY A 137 -8.90 43.02 2.78
N GLN A 138 -7.91 42.49 3.49
CA GLN A 138 -6.87 43.30 4.13
C GLN A 138 -6.00 44.05 3.12
N GLU A 139 -5.55 43.38 2.06
CA GLU A 139 -4.76 43.98 0.98
C GLU A 139 -5.55 45.09 0.28
N GLY A 140 -6.85 44.87 0.01
CA GLY A 140 -7.73 45.90 -0.53
C GLY A 140 -7.85 47.12 0.36
N ALA A 141 -8.01 46.92 1.68
CA ALA A 141 -8.03 48.02 2.64
C ALA A 141 -6.69 48.77 2.69
N VAL A 142 -5.56 48.05 2.76
CA VAL A 142 -4.21 48.65 2.75
C VAL A 142 -3.98 49.45 1.47
N GLN A 143 -4.32 48.91 0.30
CA GLN A 143 -4.22 49.64 -0.97
C GLN A 143 -5.09 50.90 -0.99
N TRP A 144 -6.31 50.82 -0.46
CA TRP A 144 -7.20 51.97 -0.34
C TRP A 144 -6.58 53.07 0.53
N TYR A 145 -6.08 52.73 1.72
CA TYR A 145 -5.43 53.70 2.61
C TYR A 145 -4.14 54.26 2.00
N ASN A 146 -3.31 53.42 1.39
CA ASN A 146 -2.08 53.84 0.73
C ASN A 146 -2.38 54.86 -0.37
N ARG A 147 -3.38 54.58 -1.22
CA ARG A 147 -3.81 55.48 -2.29
C ARG A 147 -4.44 56.76 -1.75
N PHE A 148 -5.35 56.66 -0.78
CA PHE A 148 -6.13 57.79 -0.31
C PHE A 148 -5.29 58.75 0.55
N LEU A 149 -4.56 58.22 1.53
CA LEU A 149 -3.75 59.00 2.45
C LEU A 149 -2.41 59.41 1.85
N GLY A 150 -1.97 58.75 0.78
CA GLY A 150 -0.62 58.91 0.26
C GLY A 150 0.43 58.47 1.27
N PHE A 151 0.18 57.34 1.92
CA PHE A 151 0.95 56.89 3.07
C PHE A 151 1.09 55.38 3.03
N ARG A 152 2.31 54.87 2.95
CA ARG A 152 2.60 53.43 3.01
C ARG A 152 3.64 53.13 4.08
N ILE A 153 3.62 51.89 4.55
CA ILE A 153 4.56 51.38 5.54
C ILE A 153 5.27 50.17 4.93
N GLU A 154 6.60 50.16 5.00
CA GLU A 154 7.43 49.03 4.59
C GLU A 154 8.19 48.48 5.81
N ALA A 155 8.14 47.15 5.98
CA ALA A 155 8.82 46.46 7.06
C ALA A 155 10.16 45.88 6.57
N GLY A 156 11.24 46.12 7.32
CA GLY A 156 12.59 45.62 7.04
C GLY A 156 13.47 45.66 8.30
N HIS A 157 14.70 46.17 8.19
CA HIS A 157 15.60 46.40 9.35
C HIS A 157 15.09 47.48 10.34
N GLY A 158 14.01 48.16 9.97
CA GLY A 158 13.17 49.03 10.77
C GLY A 158 11.80 49.16 10.10
N ILE A 159 10.92 49.99 10.65
CA ILE A 159 9.64 50.35 10.05
C ILE A 159 9.83 51.65 9.27
N LYS A 160 9.77 51.58 7.94
CA LYS A 160 9.88 52.74 7.06
C LYS A 160 8.49 53.30 6.77
N PHE A 161 8.28 54.55 7.15
CA PHE A 161 7.07 55.32 6.89
C PHE A 161 7.33 56.17 5.65
N ILE A 162 6.48 56.04 4.64
CA ILE A 162 6.66 56.72 3.36
C ILE A 162 5.40 57.48 3.02
N PHE A 163 5.55 58.76 2.75
CA PHE A 163 4.48 59.66 2.36
C PHE A 163 4.71 60.12 0.92
N ASN A 164 3.65 60.13 0.14
CA ASN A 164 3.54 60.94 -1.06
C ASN A 164 2.36 61.92 -0.87
N LYS A 165 2.06 62.72 -1.89
CA LYS A 165 1.03 63.78 -1.81
C LYS A 165 1.26 64.77 -0.65
N VAL A 166 2.53 64.95 -0.28
CA VAL A 166 2.95 65.93 0.72
C VAL A 166 3.22 67.27 0.04
N ASP A 167 3.91 67.25 -1.11
CA ASP A 167 4.14 68.42 -1.95
C ASP A 167 3.00 68.55 -2.97
N PRO A 168 2.17 69.62 -2.92
CA PRO A 168 1.10 69.83 -3.89
C PRO A 168 1.59 70.03 -5.33
N ARG A 169 2.86 70.44 -5.51
CA ARG A 169 3.46 70.69 -6.84
C ARG A 169 4.01 69.42 -7.47
N ASN A 170 4.44 68.47 -6.64
CA ASN A 170 4.89 67.16 -7.09
C ASN A 170 4.30 66.05 -6.20
N PRO A 171 3.03 65.65 -6.44
CA PRO A 171 2.34 64.68 -5.61
C PRO A 171 2.97 63.29 -5.55
N GLU A 172 3.80 62.93 -6.54
CA GLU A 172 4.51 61.64 -6.60
C GLU A 172 5.84 61.67 -5.82
N LYS A 173 6.30 62.85 -5.38
CA LYS A 173 7.52 62.97 -4.56
C LYS A 173 7.31 62.25 -3.24
N GLU A 174 8.26 61.37 -2.92
CA GLU A 174 8.25 60.61 -1.68
C GLU A 174 9.06 61.30 -0.60
N PHE A 175 8.56 61.22 0.62
CA PHE A 175 9.19 61.67 1.85
C PHE A 175 9.15 60.49 2.81
N SER A 176 10.25 60.16 3.47
CA SER A 176 10.27 58.97 4.30
C SER A 176 11.12 59.11 5.54
N PHE A 177 10.78 58.32 6.56
CA PHE A 177 11.65 58.12 7.70
C PHE A 177 11.56 56.67 8.16
N THR A 178 12.62 56.16 8.78
CA THR A 178 12.68 54.80 9.29
C THR A 178 12.88 54.82 10.80
N VAL A 179 11.97 54.17 11.53
CA VAL A 179 12.08 53.99 12.97
C VAL A 179 12.41 52.54 13.28
N ARG A 180 13.38 52.34 14.16
CA ARG A 180 13.71 51.04 14.74
C ARG A 180 13.34 51.03 16.22
N HIS A 181 12.64 50.00 16.67
CA HIS A 181 12.38 49.77 18.08
C HIS A 181 13.40 48.75 18.61
N TRP A 182 14.20 49.14 19.60
CA TRP A 182 15.24 48.30 20.20
C TRP A 182 15.38 48.63 21.68
N GLN A 183 15.52 47.61 22.54
CA GLN A 183 15.68 47.80 24.00
C GLN A 183 14.67 48.79 24.60
N ASP A 184 13.39 48.62 24.25
CA ASP A 184 12.27 49.46 24.73
C ASP A 184 12.37 50.95 24.38
N LYS A 185 13.15 51.27 23.33
CA LYS A 185 13.30 52.63 22.80
C LYS A 185 13.20 52.66 21.29
N TYR A 186 12.62 53.75 20.80
CA TYR A 186 12.61 54.13 19.40
C TYR A 186 13.88 54.88 19.03
N TYR A 187 14.44 54.50 17.89
CA TYR A 187 15.58 55.14 17.25
C TYR A 187 15.18 55.55 15.83
N LEU A 188 15.50 56.80 15.46
CA LEU A 188 15.38 57.25 14.07
C LEU A 188 16.63 56.78 13.31
N GLN A 189 16.43 55.94 12.30
CA GLN A 189 17.52 55.36 11.52
C GLN A 189 17.82 56.17 10.26
N ASP A 190 16.76 56.62 9.57
CA ASP A 190 16.86 57.36 8.32
C ASP A 190 15.71 58.37 8.23
N CYS A 191 15.93 59.49 7.54
CA CYS A 191 14.96 60.55 7.32
C CYS A 191 15.30 61.34 6.05
N ASP A 192 14.46 61.23 5.03
CA ASP A 192 14.65 61.85 3.72
C ASP A 192 13.42 62.67 3.31
N PRO A 193 13.55 64.00 3.11
CA PRO A 193 14.72 64.83 3.39
C PRO A 193 14.99 64.96 4.90
N ASN A 194 16.21 65.28 5.29
CA ASN A 194 16.54 65.50 6.70
C ASN A 194 15.73 66.67 7.29
N LEU A 195 15.21 66.49 8.49
CA LEU A 195 14.31 67.45 9.15
C LEU A 195 14.90 67.94 10.47
N GLU A 196 14.88 69.26 10.69
CA GLU A 196 15.29 69.86 11.96
C GLU A 196 14.33 69.54 13.12
N GLY A 197 14.88 69.40 14.33
CA GLY A 197 14.11 69.13 15.55
C GLY A 197 13.43 67.75 15.58
N THR A 198 13.97 66.77 14.86
CA THR A 198 13.53 65.37 14.89
C THR A 198 13.91 64.67 16.20
N ASP A 199 15.02 65.06 16.81
CA ASP A 199 15.49 64.51 18.10
C ASP A 199 14.51 64.79 19.25
N ASP A 200 13.92 65.98 19.30
CA ASP A 200 12.92 66.32 20.33
C ASP A 200 11.62 65.52 20.15
N LEU A 201 11.21 65.31 18.90
CA LEU A 201 10.07 64.46 18.58
C LEU A 201 10.34 63.00 18.94
N LEU A 202 11.57 62.52 18.71
CA LEU A 202 11.98 61.16 19.09
C LEU A 202 12.03 61.00 20.61
N ARG A 203 12.46 62.03 21.35
CA ARG A 203 12.44 62.08 22.81
C ARG A 203 11.01 62.00 23.34
N GLU A 204 10.10 62.79 22.76
CA GLU A 204 8.67 62.76 23.10
C GLU A 204 8.05 61.39 22.78
N LEU A 205 8.38 60.79 21.63
CA LEU A 205 7.93 59.45 21.27
C LEU A 205 8.38 58.40 22.31
N ASN A 206 9.64 58.45 22.73
CA ASN A 206 10.17 57.56 23.75
C ASN A 206 9.56 57.76 25.14
N GLN A 207 9.03 58.95 25.45
CA GLN A 207 8.35 59.23 26.72
C GLN A 207 6.87 58.85 26.70
N THR A 208 6.18 59.11 25.59
CA THR A 208 4.72 58.98 25.48
C THR A 208 4.27 57.70 24.80
N ASN A 209 5.18 57.00 24.11
CA ASN A 209 4.89 55.86 23.24
C ASN A 209 3.80 56.15 22.18
N CYS A 210 3.63 57.43 21.80
CA CYS A 210 2.55 57.87 20.90
C CYS A 210 3.00 57.92 19.44
N LEU A 211 3.20 56.75 18.82
CA LEU A 211 3.70 56.64 17.44
C LEU A 211 2.81 57.35 16.41
N PHE A 212 1.48 57.29 16.55
CA PHE A 212 0.56 57.98 15.64
C PHE A 212 0.72 59.51 15.68
N LYS A 213 0.97 60.08 16.87
CA LYS A 213 1.23 61.51 17.02
C LYS A 213 2.55 61.86 16.33
N PHE A 214 3.60 61.07 16.57
CA PHE A 214 4.89 61.24 15.93
C PHE A 214 4.80 61.21 14.39
N VAL A 215 4.16 60.20 13.81
CA VAL A 215 3.94 60.06 12.35
C VAL A 215 3.21 61.28 11.77
N ARG A 216 2.18 61.79 12.46
CA ARG A 216 1.43 62.99 12.03
C ARG A 216 2.30 64.25 12.05
N VAL A 217 3.09 64.45 13.10
CA VAL A 217 3.98 65.61 13.22
C VAL A 217 5.11 65.53 12.19
N MET A 218 5.67 64.34 11.93
CA MET A 218 6.66 64.13 10.88
C MET A 218 6.12 64.49 9.50
N ARG A 219 4.88 64.06 9.18
CA ARG A 219 4.22 64.43 7.91
C ARG A 219 4.05 65.95 7.78
N GLU A 220 3.67 66.63 8.86
CA GLU A 220 3.52 68.09 8.88
C GLU A 220 4.87 68.79 8.64
N LYS A 221 5.95 68.31 9.27
CA LYS A 221 7.29 68.84 9.05
C LYS A 221 7.76 68.65 7.60
N PHE A 222 7.50 67.48 6.99
CA PHE A 222 7.78 67.30 5.56
C PHE A 222 6.98 68.25 4.68
N ARG A 223 5.70 68.53 5.02
CA ARG A 223 4.87 69.51 4.30
C ARG A 223 5.48 70.90 4.39
N MET A 224 5.89 71.34 5.58
CA MET A 224 6.56 72.62 5.77
C MET A 224 7.87 72.68 4.98
N ALA A 225 8.72 71.65 5.07
CA ALA A 225 9.97 71.58 4.32
C ALA A 225 9.76 71.62 2.80
N ALA A 226 8.72 70.96 2.28
CA ALA A 226 8.35 70.99 0.87
C ALA A 226 7.83 72.37 0.42
N LEU A 227 7.24 73.16 1.32
CA LEU A 227 6.82 74.54 1.03
C LEU A 227 8.02 75.50 1.08
N LEU A 228 8.90 75.38 2.08
CA LEU A 228 10.06 76.25 2.30
C LEU A 228 11.24 75.95 1.35
N GLY A 229 11.45 74.70 0.92
CA GLY A 229 12.50 74.31 -0.04
C GLY A 229 12.34 74.87 -1.46
N ASN A 230 11.47 75.87 -1.63
CA ASN A 230 11.21 76.59 -2.87
C ASN A 230 11.50 78.10 -2.77
N SER A 231 12.06 78.59 -1.66
CA SER A 231 12.67 79.92 -1.62
C SER A 231 14.15 79.79 -1.97
N ASP A 232 14.46 79.79 -3.27
CA ASP A 232 15.80 80.09 -3.75
C ASP A 232 16.18 81.49 -3.28
N ILE A 233 17.27 81.52 -2.52
CA ILE A 233 17.92 82.71 -2.00
C ILE A 233 18.62 83.40 -3.18
N HIS A 234 18.07 84.53 -3.65
CA HIS A 234 18.86 85.55 -4.33
C HIS A 234 19.35 86.53 -3.26
N GLU A 235 20.43 86.16 -2.58
CA GLU A 235 21.17 87.01 -1.66
C GLU A 235 21.88 88.09 -2.48
N SER A 236 21.31 89.28 -2.55
CA SER A 236 22.01 90.48 -3.00
C SER A 236 22.33 91.31 -1.76
N THR A 237 23.42 90.96 -1.07
CA THR A 237 24.11 91.88 -0.14
C THR A 237 25.25 92.60 -0.87
N PRO A 238 25.58 93.83 -0.45
CA PRO A 238 26.14 94.87 -1.31
C PRO A 238 27.67 94.78 -1.43
N ARG A 239 28.19 94.99 -2.64
CA ARG A 239 29.63 95.07 -2.90
C ARG A 239 30.03 96.52 -3.17
N LEU A 240 30.68 97.14 -2.19
CA LEU A 240 31.45 98.37 -2.35
C LEU A 240 32.90 97.96 -2.60
N GLU A 241 33.40 98.17 -3.81
CA GLU A 241 34.82 98.09 -4.14
C GLU A 241 35.16 99.20 -5.13
N GLN A 242 35.99 100.14 -4.70
CA GLN A 242 36.82 100.93 -5.61
C GLN A 242 38.26 100.42 -5.46
N SER A 243 38.70 99.73 -6.52
CA SER A 243 40.06 99.60 -7.11
C SER A 243 41.20 100.33 -6.37
N SER A 244 42.43 99.81 -6.23
CA SER A 244 43.22 98.91 -7.08
C SER A 244 44.53 98.57 -6.36
N VAL A 245 45.19 97.46 -6.73
CA VAL A 245 46.52 97.40 -7.37
C VAL A 245 47.02 95.95 -7.30
N SER A 246 47.34 95.41 -8.47
CA SER A 246 47.95 94.10 -8.66
C SER A 246 49.48 94.17 -8.56
N ILE A 247 50.11 93.19 -7.90
CA ILE A 247 51.42 92.65 -8.31
C ILE A 247 51.42 91.15 -8.07
N SER A 248 51.67 90.39 -9.13
CA SER A 248 52.04 88.97 -9.11
C SER A 248 53.56 88.84 -9.07
N PHE A 249 54.10 87.86 -8.35
CA PHE A 249 55.33 87.15 -8.74
C PHE A 249 55.39 85.74 -8.15
N PHE A 250 55.90 84.83 -8.97
CA PHE A 250 55.97 83.38 -8.83
C PHE A 250 57.08 82.88 -7.88
N HIS A 251 57.02 81.57 -7.57
CA HIS A 251 58.04 80.51 -7.36
C HIS A 251 57.55 79.60 -6.21
N GLY A 252 57.49 78.27 -6.24
CA GLY A 252 57.90 77.24 -7.18
C GLY A 252 58.16 75.93 -6.42
N ARG A 253 57.58 74.81 -6.89
CA ARG A 253 57.95 73.37 -6.73
C ARG A 253 58.13 72.74 -5.32
N SER A 254 57.54 71.56 -5.10
CA SER A 254 58.14 70.25 -5.45
C SER A 254 57.47 69.03 -4.76
N LYS A 255 57.08 68.04 -5.58
CA LYS A 255 57.14 66.54 -5.44
C LYS A 255 56.34 65.81 -4.34
N ASP A 256 55.40 64.94 -4.73
CA ASP A 256 55.50 63.46 -5.04
C ASP A 256 54.93 62.70 -3.79
N ASP A 257 54.22 61.57 -3.80
CA ASP A 257 53.96 60.53 -4.79
C ASP A 257 52.76 59.64 -4.37
N SER A 258 52.09 59.05 -5.36
CA SER A 258 51.52 57.69 -5.45
C SER A 258 50.41 57.11 -4.52
N VAL A 259 49.21 57.01 -5.12
CA VAL A 259 48.33 55.82 -5.37
C VAL A 259 48.16 54.72 -4.31
N GLN A 260 46.89 54.50 -3.91
CA GLN A 260 46.39 53.27 -3.28
C GLN A 260 45.56 52.44 -4.28
N GLN A 261 45.88 51.15 -4.43
CA GLN A 261 45.03 50.16 -5.08
C GLN A 261 45.02 48.88 -4.20
N LEU A 262 43.82 48.41 -3.88
CA LEU A 262 43.54 47.25 -3.03
C LEU A 262 43.79 45.92 -3.77
N GLU A 263 44.56 45.02 -3.15
CA GLU A 263 44.54 43.57 -3.39
C GLU A 263 43.52 42.88 -2.47
N GLY A 264 42.95 41.75 -2.93
CA GLY A 264 42.03 40.83 -2.21
C GLY A 264 42.73 39.99 -1.13
N PRO A 265 42.38 38.71 -0.82
CA PRO A 265 41.42 37.74 -1.39
C PRO A 265 40.49 37.12 -0.28
N GLU A 266 39.56 36.17 -0.44
CA GLU A 266 39.72 34.74 -0.78
C GLU A 266 38.34 34.05 -1.02
N GLN A 267 38.35 33.11 -1.99
CA GLN A 267 37.42 31.98 -2.22
C GLN A 267 37.68 30.82 -1.20
N PRO A 268 37.13 29.56 -1.26
CA PRO A 268 36.38 28.87 -2.33
C PRO A 268 35.27 27.81 -1.97
N SER A 269 34.62 27.33 -3.05
CA SER A 269 34.11 25.93 -3.30
C SER A 269 32.76 25.50 -2.68
N LYS A 270 31.85 24.73 -3.34
CA LYS A 270 31.84 24.00 -4.62
C LYS A 270 30.40 23.53 -4.97
N ARG A 271 29.99 23.72 -6.25
CA ARG A 271 29.29 22.83 -7.23
C ARG A 271 28.10 21.95 -6.78
N PHE A 272 26.87 22.16 -7.28
CA PHE A 272 26.27 21.71 -8.58
C PHE A 272 26.24 20.19 -8.83
N LEU A 273 25.02 19.62 -9.02
CA LEU A 273 24.64 18.98 -10.28
C LEU A 273 23.12 18.66 -10.37
N ASP A 274 22.61 18.95 -11.56
CA ASP A 274 21.30 18.74 -12.16
C ASP A 274 21.12 17.25 -12.56
N THR A 275 19.88 16.73 -12.63
CA THR A 275 19.64 15.40 -13.24
C THR A 275 18.27 15.29 -13.89
N THR A 276 18.31 15.03 -15.19
CA THR A 276 17.21 14.63 -16.08
C THR A 276 16.94 13.11 -16.00
N PRO A 277 15.75 12.59 -16.39
CA PRO A 277 15.51 11.15 -16.40
C PRO A 277 15.76 10.52 -17.78
N LYS A 278 16.49 9.39 -17.78
CA LYS A 278 16.87 8.60 -18.97
C LYS A 278 16.11 7.27 -19.03
N ARG A 279 15.64 6.92 -20.23
CA ARG A 279 15.11 5.60 -20.66
C ARG A 279 16.11 4.46 -20.46
N VAL A 280 15.60 3.23 -20.25
CA VAL A 280 16.26 1.94 -20.59
C VAL A 280 15.19 0.88 -20.99
N PRO A 281 15.52 -0.32 -21.55
CA PRO A 281 14.89 -0.87 -22.75
C PRO A 281 14.08 -2.18 -22.51
N ARG A 282 13.47 -2.67 -23.60
CA ARG A 282 12.69 -3.91 -23.77
C ARG A 282 13.49 -5.21 -23.50
N SER A 283 12.80 -6.23 -22.98
CA SER A 283 12.94 -7.64 -23.42
C SER A 283 11.59 -8.38 -23.39
N HIS A 284 11.51 -9.48 -24.14
CA HIS A 284 10.34 -10.09 -24.79
C HIS A 284 9.48 -11.08 -23.97
N GLY A 285 8.25 -11.29 -24.46
CA GLY A 285 7.38 -12.48 -24.28
C GLY A 285 6.35 -12.32 -23.15
N SER A 286 5.04 -12.53 -23.30
CA SER A 286 4.28 -13.35 -24.24
C SER A 286 2.81 -12.88 -24.30
N HIS A 287 2.18 -13.05 -25.47
CA HIS A 287 0.75 -12.94 -25.74
C HIS A 287 -0.14 -13.56 -24.64
N LEU A 288 -1.09 -12.79 -24.10
CA LEU A 288 -2.42 -13.29 -23.77
C LEU A 288 -3.45 -12.17 -24.01
N VAL A 289 -4.44 -12.52 -24.82
CA VAL A 289 -5.58 -11.73 -25.26
C VAL A 289 -6.52 -11.50 -24.07
N SER A 290 -6.89 -10.25 -23.81
CA SER A 290 -8.01 -9.89 -22.93
C SER A 290 -9.28 -9.78 -23.77
N PRO A 291 -10.38 -10.50 -23.45
CA PRO A 291 -11.70 -10.16 -23.94
C PRO A 291 -12.36 -9.13 -23.00
N SER A 292 -12.96 -8.13 -23.63
CA SER A 292 -13.85 -7.13 -23.03
C SER A 292 -15.09 -7.78 -22.37
N PRO A 293 -15.65 -7.20 -21.30
CA PRO A 293 -16.85 -7.73 -20.66
C PRO A 293 -18.11 -7.29 -21.44
N GLU A 294 -18.91 -8.26 -21.89
CA GLU A 294 -20.32 -8.04 -22.27
C GLU A 294 -21.26 -8.28 -21.07
N PRO A 295 -22.44 -7.62 -21.03
CA PRO A 295 -23.29 -7.57 -19.85
C PRO A 295 -24.36 -8.68 -19.85
N GLU A 296 -24.10 -9.81 -19.20
CA GLU A 296 -25.15 -10.78 -18.86
C GLU A 296 -25.77 -10.47 -17.49
N SER A 297 -26.73 -9.54 -17.44
CA SER A 297 -27.60 -9.36 -16.27
C SER A 297 -28.93 -8.70 -16.66
N ALA A 298 -29.68 -9.30 -17.59
CA ALA A 298 -31.05 -8.88 -17.88
C ALA A 298 -32.09 -10.01 -17.90
N TYR A 299 -31.71 -11.29 -17.88
CA TYR A 299 -32.68 -12.38 -18.09
C TYR A 299 -33.17 -13.15 -16.85
N VAL A 300 -32.76 -12.78 -15.63
CA VAL A 300 -33.20 -13.48 -14.40
C VAL A 300 -34.23 -12.68 -13.58
N LYS A 301 -34.51 -11.41 -13.92
CA LYS A 301 -35.48 -10.59 -13.17
C LYS A 301 -36.90 -10.57 -13.76
N GLU A 302 -37.12 -11.05 -14.98
CA GLU A 302 -38.48 -11.12 -15.57
C GLU A 302 -39.25 -12.42 -15.25
N ALA A 303 -38.56 -13.51 -14.86
CA ALA A 303 -39.23 -14.76 -14.49
C ALA A 303 -39.89 -14.71 -13.08
N ALA A 304 -39.40 -13.83 -12.19
CA ALA A 304 -39.91 -13.72 -10.83
C ALA A 304 -41.18 -12.84 -10.73
N LEU A 305 -41.44 -11.94 -11.69
CA LEU A 305 -42.63 -11.07 -11.66
C LEU A 305 -43.88 -11.71 -12.28
N ARG A 306 -43.76 -12.76 -13.09
CA ARG A 306 -44.92 -13.48 -13.68
C ARG A 306 -45.50 -14.58 -12.79
N ALA A 307 -44.79 -15.01 -11.75
CA ALA A 307 -45.29 -16.02 -10.82
C ALA A 307 -46.18 -15.44 -9.70
N SER A 308 -46.08 -14.13 -9.41
CA SER A 308 -46.82 -13.50 -8.31
C SER A 308 -48.22 -12.99 -8.67
N ASN A 309 -48.58 -12.92 -9.96
CA ASN A 309 -49.88 -12.39 -10.41
C ASN A 309 -50.88 -13.48 -10.84
N ARG A 310 -50.61 -14.76 -10.53
CA ARG A 310 -51.51 -15.89 -10.88
C ARG A 310 -52.23 -16.55 -9.69
N THR A 311 -52.08 -16.01 -8.48
CA THR A 311 -52.73 -16.52 -7.26
C THR A 311 -53.79 -15.57 -6.67
N LEU A 312 -54.26 -14.58 -7.43
CA LEU A 312 -55.38 -13.70 -7.06
C LEU A 312 -56.38 -13.58 -8.22
N SER A 313 -56.91 -14.72 -8.66
CA SER A 313 -58.19 -14.80 -9.38
C SER A 313 -58.65 -16.26 -9.46
N THR A 314 -59.27 -16.72 -8.38
CA THR A 314 -60.33 -17.73 -8.37
C THR A 314 -61.03 -17.67 -7.01
#